data_AF-A0A5M3WGQ2-F1
#
_entry.id   AF-A0A5M3WGQ2-F1
#
_cell.length_a   1.000
_cell.length_b   1.000
_cell.length_c   1.000
_cell.angle_alpha   90.00
_cell.angle_beta   90.00
_cell.angle_gamma   90.00
#
_symmetry.space_group_name_H-M   'P 1'
#
loop_
_entity.id
_entity.type
_entity.pdbx_description
1 polymer ?
#
loop_
_entity_poly.entity_id
_entity_poly.type
_entity_poly.pdbx_seq_one_letter_code
_entity_poly.pdbx_strand_id
1 'polypeptide(L)'
;MSVIGQEEGIKHGTRAGYKQHLYRKVDACEACLEAERGGPRKQAPASSKPALTKPARPNPDAGLPGGVTREAALTYIPYADAQGHAIARRERIKAAAAAILLGAPDVIEALGVPDDEVALARQFADRLTQQSEAA
;
A
#
# COMPACT_ATOMS: atom_id res chain seq x y z
N MET A 1 31.64 -23.27 6.34
CA MET A 1 32.66 -22.70 5.43
C MET A 1 32.65 -21.20 5.62
N SER A 2 33.57 -20.66 6.41
CA SER A 2 33.67 -19.20 6.64
C SER A 2 34.36 -18.57 5.44
N VAL A 3 33.66 -17.67 4.76
CA VAL A 3 34.15 -17.00 3.55
C VAL A 3 35.15 -15.93 3.98
N ILE A 4 36.44 -16.27 3.87
CA ILE A 4 37.58 -15.37 4.09
C ILE A 4 37.43 -14.20 3.10
N GLY A 5 37.08 -13.01 3.60
CA GLY A 5 36.99 -11.76 2.82
C GLY A 5 35.65 -11.01 2.85
N GLN A 6 34.58 -11.51 3.49
CA GLN A 6 33.29 -10.79 3.49
C GLN A 6 33.23 -9.56 4.43
N GLU A 7 34.07 -9.56 5.47
CA GLU A 7 34.19 -8.47 6.43
C GLU A 7 35.07 -7.32 5.93
N GLU A 8 35.92 -7.57 4.91
CA GLU A 8 36.77 -6.54 4.34
C GLU A 8 35.93 -5.42 3.70
N GLY A 9 36.14 -4.20 4.21
CA GLY A 9 35.48 -2.98 3.74
C GLY A 9 34.20 -2.58 4.47
N ILE A 10 33.77 -3.28 5.53
CA ILE A 10 32.66 -2.83 6.38
C ILE A 10 33.15 -1.75 7.36
N LYS A 11 32.51 -0.57 7.34
CA LYS A 11 32.85 0.53 8.29
C LYS A 11 32.22 0.28 9.67
N HIS A 12 32.95 -0.39 10.55
CA HIS A 12 32.48 -0.73 11.91
C HIS A 12 32.25 0.50 12.80
N GLY A 13 31.46 0.33 13.87
CA GLY A 13 31.16 1.41 14.83
C GLY A 13 30.17 2.47 14.31
N THR A 14 29.53 2.22 13.16
CA THR A 14 28.55 3.13 12.57
C THR A 14 27.27 2.41 12.19
N ARG A 15 26.16 3.14 12.15
CA ARG A 15 24.87 2.63 11.67
C ARG A 15 24.93 2.12 10.23
N ALA A 16 25.75 2.76 9.39
CA ALA A 16 25.97 2.34 8.02
C ALA A 16 26.68 0.97 7.96
N GLY A 17 27.67 0.75 8.84
CA GLY A 17 28.33 -0.55 8.99
C GLY A 17 27.38 -1.67 9.40
N TYR A 18 26.50 -1.40 10.37
CA TYR A 18 25.46 -2.37 10.77
C TYR A 18 24.56 -2.78 9.59
N LYS A 19 24.16 -1.83 8.74
CA LYS A 19 23.38 -2.15 7.52
C LYS A 19 24.16 -2.98 6.51
N GLN A 20 25.47 -2.78 6.39
CA GLN A 20 26.32 -3.56 5.49
C GLN A 20 26.44 -5.02 5.96
N HIS A 21 26.51 -5.27 7.27
CA HIS A 21 26.43 -6.63 7.86
C HIS A 21 25.13 -7.34 7.47
N LEU A 22 23.98 -6.66 7.66
CA LEU A 22 22.68 -7.22 7.29
C LEU A 22 22.55 -7.52 5.79
N TYR A 23 23.07 -6.64 4.93
CA TYR A 23 23.02 -6.83 3.48
C TYR A 23 23.90 -8.00 3.02
N ARG A 24 25.09 -8.13 3.59
CA ARG A 24 26.04 -9.21 3.28
C ARG A 24 25.73 -10.52 4.01
N LYS A 25 24.74 -10.51 4.92
CA LYS A 25 24.33 -11.65 5.76
C LYS A 25 25.50 -12.18 6.62
N VAL A 26 26.29 -11.26 7.15
CA VAL A 26 27.39 -11.53 8.09
C VAL A 26 26.96 -11.07 9.48
N ASP A 27 27.39 -11.79 10.51
CA ASP A 27 27.09 -11.44 11.89
C ASP A 27 27.71 -10.08 12.25
N ALA A 28 26.86 -9.18 12.76
CA ALA A 28 27.30 -7.83 13.12
C ALA A 28 28.15 -7.85 14.38
N CYS A 29 29.32 -7.20 14.34
CA CYS A 29 30.16 -7.04 15.52
C CYS A 29 29.53 -6.12 16.58
N GLU A 30 30.04 -6.22 17.81
CA GLU A 30 29.52 -5.50 18.98
C GLU A 30 29.49 -3.98 18.77
N ALA A 31 30.54 -3.38 18.20
CA ALA A 31 30.59 -1.94 17.90
C ALA A 31 29.48 -1.48 16.94
N CYS A 32 29.08 -2.31 15.98
CA CYS A 32 27.97 -1.99 15.06
C CYS A 32 26.60 -2.12 15.74
N LEU A 33 26.45 -3.11 16.63
CA LEU A 33 25.23 -3.30 17.42
C LEU A 33 25.00 -2.13 18.39
N GLU A 34 26.06 -1.66 19.04
CA GLU A 34 26.01 -0.48 19.91
C GLU A 34 25.65 0.79 19.13
N ALA A 35 26.18 0.96 17.92
CA ALA A 35 25.86 2.11 17.08
C ALA A 35 24.38 2.16 16.63
N GLU A 36 23.73 1.02 16.38
CA GLU A 36 22.29 0.98 16.08
C GLU A 36 21.45 1.26 17.34
N ARG A 37 21.90 0.81 18.52
CA ARG A 37 21.22 1.06 19.81
C ARG A 37 21.34 2.51 20.28
N GLY A 38 22.50 3.14 20.10
CA GLY A 38 22.84 4.47 20.63
C GLY A 38 22.52 5.65 19.71
N GLY A 39 22.15 5.42 18.45
CA GLY A 39 21.85 6.50 17.52
C GLY A 39 20.55 7.23 17.88
N PRO A 40 20.52 8.58 17.93
CA PRO A 40 19.27 9.31 18.06
C PRO A 40 18.37 8.90 16.88
N ARG A 41 17.21 8.30 17.17
CA ARG A 41 16.17 8.14 16.15
C ARG A 41 15.88 9.54 15.66
N LYS A 42 16.35 9.90 14.46
CA LYS A 42 15.89 11.09 13.77
C LYS A 42 14.38 10.94 13.68
N GLN A 43 13.66 11.55 14.61
CA GLN A 43 12.22 11.74 14.50
C GLN A 43 12.11 12.54 13.20
N ALA A 44 11.63 11.88 12.15
CA ALA A 44 11.40 12.55 10.89
C ALA A 44 10.57 13.81 11.21
N PRO A 45 10.95 15.00 10.72
CA PRO A 45 10.12 16.17 10.91
C PRO A 45 8.73 15.79 10.41
N ALA A 46 7.73 15.98 11.28
CA ALA A 46 6.33 15.69 10.99
C ALA A 46 5.95 16.44 9.70
N SER A 47 6.09 15.77 8.56
CA SER A 47 5.67 16.31 7.28
C SER A 47 4.19 16.60 7.43
N SER A 48 3.83 17.88 7.28
CA SER A 48 2.49 18.45 7.29
C SER A 48 1.68 17.99 6.07
N LYS A 49 1.65 16.69 5.82
CA LYS A 49 0.57 16.05 5.08
C LYS A 49 -0.53 15.82 6.11
N PRO A 50 -1.81 16.14 5.82
CA PRO A 50 -2.90 15.78 6.72
C PRO A 50 -2.77 14.29 7.00
N ALA A 51 -2.63 13.96 8.27
CA ALA A 51 -2.42 12.60 8.71
C ALA A 51 -3.54 11.75 8.11
N LEU A 52 -3.19 10.90 7.14
CA LEU A 52 -3.99 9.74 6.84
C LEU A 52 -3.95 8.96 8.14
N THR A 53 -5.02 9.10 8.94
CA THR A 53 -5.24 8.37 10.17
C THR A 53 -5.10 6.90 9.79
N LYS A 54 -3.95 6.31 10.12
CA LYS A 54 -3.84 4.86 10.15
C LYS A 54 -4.92 4.43 11.13
N PRO A 55 -5.96 3.67 10.72
CA PRO A 55 -6.88 3.13 11.69
C PRO A 55 -6.03 2.34 12.67
N ALA A 56 -6.21 2.62 13.96
CA ALA A 56 -5.58 1.86 15.02
C ALA A 56 -5.82 0.38 14.72
N ARG A 57 -4.75 -0.43 14.69
CA ARG A 57 -4.91 -1.87 14.63
C ARG A 57 -5.86 -2.25 15.78
N PRO A 58 -7.01 -2.89 15.51
CA PRO A 58 -7.94 -3.22 16.57
C PRO A 58 -7.19 -4.12 17.55
N ASN A 59 -7.10 -3.67 18.79
CA ASN A 59 -6.61 -4.48 19.89
C ASN A 59 -7.59 -5.66 20.02
N PRO A 60 -7.15 -6.92 19.91
CA PRO A 60 -8.06 -8.07 19.92
C PRO A 60 -8.86 -8.18 21.23
N ASP A 61 -8.37 -7.55 22.32
CA ASP A 61 -9.05 -7.49 23.61
C ASP A 61 -9.89 -6.21 23.80
N ALA A 62 -9.72 -5.20 22.95
CA ALA A 62 -10.61 -4.05 22.93
C ALA A 62 -11.85 -4.43 22.12
N GLY A 63 -12.91 -4.83 22.82
CA GLY A 63 -14.21 -5.16 22.23
C GLY A 63 -14.56 -4.23 21.06
N LEU A 64 -14.96 -4.85 19.95
CA LEU A 64 -15.25 -4.20 18.67
C LEU A 64 -16.03 -2.88 18.88
N PRO A 65 -15.56 -1.74 18.33
CA PRO A 65 -16.29 -0.49 18.46
C PRO A 65 -17.65 -0.66 17.76
N GLY A 66 -18.73 -0.55 18.53
CA GLY A 66 -20.11 -0.57 18.02
C GLY A 66 -21.00 -1.73 18.45
N GLY A 67 -20.58 -2.58 19.41
CA GLY A 67 -21.45 -3.67 19.87
C GLY A 67 -21.69 -4.73 18.80
N VAL A 68 -20.67 -4.98 17.97
CA VAL A 68 -20.72 -5.98 16.92
C VAL A 68 -20.72 -7.36 17.57
N THR A 69 -21.83 -8.08 17.45
CA THR A 69 -22.00 -9.41 18.04
C THR A 69 -20.99 -10.40 17.46
N ARG A 70 -20.69 -11.48 18.20
CA ARG A 70 -19.76 -12.55 17.76
C ARG A 70 -20.12 -13.12 16.38
N GLU A 71 -21.41 -13.11 16.02
CA GLU A 71 -21.90 -13.52 14.70
C GLU A 71 -21.44 -12.58 13.57
N ALA A 72 -21.40 -11.27 13.81
CA ALA A 72 -20.93 -10.30 12.81
C ALA A 72 -19.39 -10.31 12.63
N ALA A 73 -18.64 -10.80 13.63
CA ALA A 73 -17.20 -11.04 13.48
C ALA A 73 -16.89 -12.26 12.59
N LEU A 74 -17.79 -13.25 12.53
CA LEU A 74 -17.64 -14.45 11.68
C LEU A 74 -18.00 -14.18 10.21
N THR A 75 -18.76 -13.11 9.93
CA THR A 75 -19.10 -12.64 8.58
C THR A 75 -18.29 -11.42 8.13
N TYR A 76 -17.29 -11.00 8.91
CA TYR A 76 -16.41 -9.90 8.53
C TYR A 76 -15.48 -10.32 7.36
N ILE A 77 -15.88 -9.95 6.15
CA ILE A 77 -15.03 -10.03 4.96
C ILE A 77 -14.20 -8.74 4.92
N PRO A 78 -12.86 -8.80 5.07
CA PRO A 78 -12.01 -7.61 5.18
C PRO A 78 -12.15 -6.64 3.99
N TYR A 79 -12.55 -7.14 2.82
CA TYR A 79 -12.76 -6.39 1.58
C TYR A 79 -14.09 -5.62 1.51
N ALA A 80 -14.93 -5.69 2.54
CA ALA A 80 -16.16 -4.90 2.65
C ALA A 80 -15.95 -3.58 3.42
N ASP A 81 -14.70 -3.20 3.71
CA ASP A 81 -14.41 -1.87 4.25
C ASP A 81 -14.46 -0.79 3.16
N ALA A 82 -14.42 0.49 3.58
CA ALA A 82 -14.44 1.62 2.65
C ALA A 82 -13.29 1.57 1.61
N GLN A 83 -12.18 0.88 1.91
CA GLN A 83 -11.06 0.72 0.98
C GLN A 83 -11.38 -0.34 -0.09
N GLY A 84 -11.97 -1.46 0.29
CA GLY A 84 -12.44 -2.49 -0.63
C GLY A 84 -13.53 -1.97 -1.57
N HIS A 85 -14.48 -1.19 -1.05
CA HIS A 85 -15.47 -0.50 -1.88
C HIS A 85 -14.83 0.48 -2.87
N ALA A 86 -13.82 1.25 -2.45
CA ALA A 86 -13.12 2.17 -3.32
C ALA A 86 -12.31 1.45 -4.43
N ILE A 87 -11.70 0.31 -4.12
CA ILE A 87 -10.98 -0.51 -5.10
C ILE A 87 -11.96 -1.12 -6.10
N ALA A 88 -13.04 -1.76 -5.63
CA ALA A 88 -14.05 -2.34 -6.50
C ALA A 88 -14.67 -1.29 -7.44
N ARG A 89 -14.95 -0.09 -6.93
CA ARG A 89 -15.39 1.06 -7.73
C ARG A 89 -14.37 1.46 -8.80
N ARG A 90 -13.08 1.54 -8.45
CA ARG A 90 -12.04 1.85 -9.44
C ARG A 90 -11.95 0.80 -10.54
N GLU A 91 -12.03 -0.48 -10.20
CA GLU A 91 -11.96 -1.56 -11.19
C GLU A 91 -13.17 -1.56 -12.12
N ARG A 92 -14.38 -1.30 -11.61
CA ARG A 92 -15.58 -1.13 -12.47
C ARG A 92 -15.46 0.05 -13.42
N ILE A 93 -14.98 1.20 -12.94
CA ILE A 93 -14.76 2.38 -13.80
C ILE A 93 -13.74 2.07 -14.90
N LYS A 94 -12.65 1.35 -14.59
CA LYS A 94 -11.66 0.93 -15.60
C LYS A 94 -12.26 -0.02 -16.63
N ALA A 95 -13.02 -1.03 -16.19
CA ALA A 95 -13.68 -1.97 -17.07
C ALA A 95 -14.68 -1.28 -18.01
N ALA A 96 -15.50 -0.38 -17.47
CA ALA A 96 -16.43 0.43 -18.25
C ALA A 96 -15.71 1.34 -19.25
N ALA A 97 -14.60 1.98 -18.85
CA ALA A 97 -13.84 2.84 -19.77
C ALA A 97 -13.21 2.04 -20.91
N ALA A 98 -12.68 0.84 -20.62
CA ALA A 98 -12.17 -0.06 -21.64
C ALA A 98 -13.27 -0.49 -22.62
N ALA A 99 -14.45 -0.85 -22.11
CA ALA A 99 -15.61 -1.20 -22.94
C ALA A 99 -16.05 -0.04 -23.85
N ILE A 100 -16.05 1.20 -23.34
CA ILE A 100 -16.34 2.40 -24.15
C ILE A 100 -15.32 2.55 -25.28
N LEU A 101 -14.03 2.48 -24.97
CA LEU A 101 -12.95 2.63 -25.96
C LEU A 101 -12.96 1.53 -27.02
N LEU A 102 -13.43 0.33 -26.66
CA LEU A 102 -13.60 -0.80 -27.57
C LEU A 102 -14.92 -0.76 -28.36
N GLY A 103 -15.82 0.20 -28.07
CA GLY A 103 -17.13 0.28 -28.72
C GLY A 103 -18.10 -0.83 -28.34
N ALA A 104 -17.97 -1.39 -27.13
CA ALA A 104 -18.77 -2.51 -26.62
C ALA A 104 -19.66 -2.08 -25.42
N PRO A 105 -20.71 -1.25 -25.64
CA PRO A 105 -21.54 -0.72 -24.56
C PRO A 105 -22.41 -1.78 -23.88
N ASP A 106 -22.75 -2.86 -24.58
CA ASP A 106 -23.48 -4.03 -24.09
C ASP A 106 -22.75 -4.73 -22.93
N VAL A 107 -21.41 -4.72 -22.95
CA VAL A 107 -20.59 -5.25 -21.85
C VAL A 107 -20.79 -4.44 -20.56
N ILE A 108 -21.04 -3.14 -20.65
CA ILE A 108 -21.25 -2.27 -19.48
C ILE A 108 -22.57 -2.63 -18.78
N GLU A 109 -23.62 -2.88 -19.56
CA GLU A 109 -24.92 -3.34 -19.07
C GLU A 109 -24.80 -4.73 -18.44
N ALA A 110 -24.12 -5.67 -19.10
CA ALA A 110 -23.88 -7.02 -18.59
C ALA A 110 -23.10 -7.04 -17.26
N LEU A 111 -22.19 -6.08 -17.06
CA LEU A 111 -21.43 -5.92 -15.82
C LEU A 111 -22.21 -5.22 -14.69
N GLY A 112 -23.39 -4.67 -14.99
CA GLY A 112 -24.22 -3.96 -14.00
C GLY A 112 -23.51 -2.74 -13.40
N VAL A 113 -22.73 -2.01 -14.22
CA VAL A 113 -22.00 -0.83 -13.73
C VAL A 113 -22.99 0.32 -13.46
N PRO A 114 -22.97 0.94 -12.26
CA PRO A 114 -23.84 2.06 -11.93
C PRO A 114 -23.65 3.28 -12.85
N ASP A 115 -24.72 4.02 -13.13
CA ASP A 115 -24.70 5.16 -14.06
C ASP A 115 -23.69 6.26 -13.67
N ASP A 116 -23.49 6.52 -12.37
CA ASP A 116 -22.50 7.49 -11.89
C ASP A 116 -21.06 7.05 -12.22
N GLU A 117 -20.80 5.75 -12.16
CA GLU A 117 -19.51 5.16 -12.53
C GLU A 117 -19.32 5.12 -14.04
N VAL A 118 -20.39 4.89 -14.82
CA VAL A 118 -20.36 4.98 -16.29
C VAL A 118 -20.05 6.42 -16.75
N ALA A 119 -20.63 7.43 -16.09
CA ALA A 119 -20.35 8.83 -16.38
C ALA A 119 -18.85 9.17 -16.15
N LEU A 120 -18.27 8.67 -15.06
CA LEU A 120 -16.84 8.82 -14.78
C LEU A 120 -15.96 8.08 -15.80
N ALA A 121 -16.38 6.88 -16.22
CA ALA A 121 -15.69 6.10 -17.23
C ALA A 121 -15.63 6.82 -18.58
N ARG A 122 -16.73 7.47 -19.01
CA ARG A 122 -16.76 8.31 -20.22
C ARG A 122 -15.77 9.47 -20.15
N GLN A 123 -15.79 10.24 -19.06
CA GLN A 123 -14.84 11.34 -18.85
C GLN A 123 -13.37 10.88 -18.84
N PHE A 124 -13.12 9.65 -18.41
CA PHE A 124 -11.78 9.06 -18.42
C PHE A 124 -11.37 8.64 -19.85
N ALA A 125 -12.27 7.96 -20.58
CA ALA A 125 -12.05 7.58 -21.98
C ALA A 125 -11.79 8.82 -22.86
N ASP A 126 -12.61 9.86 -22.74
CA ASP A 126 -12.46 11.11 -23.49
C ASP A 126 -11.09 11.76 -23.27
N ARG A 127 -10.62 11.77 -22.01
CA ARG A 127 -9.29 12.30 -21.65
C ARG A 127 -8.16 11.48 -22.27
N LEU A 128 -8.28 10.16 -22.31
CA LEU A 128 -7.27 9.29 -22.94
C LEU A 128 -7.21 9.53 -24.45
N THR A 129 -8.36 9.67 -25.11
CA THR A 129 -8.42 9.99 -26.55
C THR A 129 -7.76 11.34 -26.83
N GLN A 130 -8.10 12.38 -26.07
CA GLN A 130 -7.46 13.71 -26.18
C GLN A 130 -5.94 13.66 -25.98
N GLN A 131 -5.45 12.84 -25.03
CA GLN A 131 -4.01 12.67 -24.81
C GLN A 131 -3.32 11.95 -25.97
N SER A 132 -4.00 10.99 -26.59
CA SER A 132 -3.46 10.26 -27.74
C SER A 132 -3.40 11.09 -29.03
N GLU A 133 -4.32 12.04 -29.21
CA GLU A 133 -4.32 12.97 -30.34
C GLU A 133 -3.27 14.09 -30.21
N ALA A 134 -2.87 14.39 -28.97
CA ALA A 134 -1.85 15.41 -28.68
C ALA A 134 -0.41 14.90 -28.74
N ALA A 135 -0.20 13.58 -28.89
CA ALA A 135 1.10 12.91 -28.91
C ALA A 135 1.54 12.56 -30.33
#